data_AF-A0A2R3QCI9-F1
#
_entry.id   AF-A0A2R3QCI9-F1
#
_cell.length_a   1.000
_cell.length_b   1.000
_cell.length_c   1.000
_cell.angle_alpha   90.00
_cell.angle_beta   90.00
_cell.angle_gamma   90.00
#
_symmetry.space_group_name_H-M   'P 1'
#
loop_
_entity.id
_entity.type
_entity.pdbx_description
1 polymer ?
#
loop_
_entity_poly.entity_id
_entity_poly.type
_entity_poly.pdbx_seq_one_letter_code
_entity_poly.pdbx_strand_id
1 'polypeptide(L)'
;MVFNLQVTVETEKEDRYGRTVGKVLVSGRDTNLAMVVAGYAWHYKKYQAEQSPDDRLLYDSAEREARAARRGLWEDPDPIPPSEWRAGNKK
;
A
#
# COMPACT_ATOMS: atom_id res chain seq x y z
N MET A 1 -4.75 11.76 7.98
CA MET A 1 -3.47 12.44 8.30
C MET A 1 -2.91 11.81 9.57
N VAL A 2 -1.60 11.50 9.60
CA VAL A 2 -0.93 10.84 10.75
C VAL A 2 0.11 11.75 11.42
N PHE A 3 0.29 12.97 10.91
CA PHE A 3 1.25 13.93 11.43
C PHE A 3 0.94 14.32 12.89
N ASN A 4 1.98 14.32 13.75
CA ASN A 4 1.92 14.65 15.18
C ASN A 4 1.09 13.68 16.06
N LEU A 5 0.92 12.43 15.63
CA LEU A 5 0.29 11.36 16.41
C LEU A 5 1.33 10.32 16.83
N GLN A 6 1.13 9.70 17.99
CA GLN A 6 1.85 8.47 18.34
C GLN A 6 1.37 7.34 17.43
N VAL A 7 2.32 6.57 16.93
CA VAL A 7 2.08 5.45 16.02
C VAL A 7 2.82 4.21 16.50
N THR A 8 2.25 3.05 16.23
CA THR A 8 2.92 1.76 16.40
C THR A 8 3.36 1.28 15.03
N VAL A 9 4.61 0.86 14.91
CA VAL A 9 5.13 0.27 13.67
C VAL A 9 5.29 -1.22 13.88
N GLU A 10 4.49 -2.01 13.18
CA GLU A 10 4.66 -3.47 13.09
C GLU A 10 5.59 -3.76 11.93
N THR A 11 6.80 -4.24 12.23
CA THR A 11 7.80 -4.58 11.22
C THR A 11 8.30 -5.99 11.42
N GLU A 12 8.50 -6.70 10.32
CA GLU A 12 9.03 -8.06 10.33
C GLU A 12 10.40 -8.15 9.67
N LYS A 13 10.84 -7.10 8.95
CA LYS A 13 12.10 -7.15 8.19
C LYS A 13 12.69 -5.80 7.83
N GLU A 14 13.92 -5.89 7.36
CA GLU A 14 14.67 -4.83 6.70
C GLU A 14 14.86 -5.20 5.23
N ASP A 15 14.70 -4.25 4.31
CA ASP A 15 14.94 -4.49 2.89
C ASP A 15 16.44 -4.45 2.55
N ARG A 16 16.78 -4.78 1.30
CA ARG A 16 18.17 -4.79 0.80
C ARG A 16 18.87 -3.43 0.82
N TYR A 17 18.15 -2.35 1.10
CA TYR A 17 18.64 -0.98 1.16
C TYR A 17 18.74 -0.46 2.60
N GLY A 18 18.53 -1.32 3.59
CA GLY A 18 18.60 -0.95 5.01
C GLY A 18 17.34 -0.23 5.52
N ARG A 19 16.19 -0.43 4.86
CA ARG A 19 14.92 0.21 5.26
C ARG A 19 14.04 -0.77 6.00
N THR A 20 13.51 -0.35 7.14
CA THR A 20 12.50 -1.08 7.89
C THR A 20 11.19 -1.14 7.09
N VAL A 21 10.68 -2.35 6.82
CA VAL A 21 9.43 -2.57 6.09
C VAL A 21 8.37 -3.07 7.05
N GLY A 22 7.30 -2.29 7.20
CA GLY A 22 6.25 -2.59 8.15
C GLY A 22 4.93 -1.85 7.91
N LYS A 23 3.95 -2.15 8.75
CA LYS A 23 2.66 -1.47 8.83
C LYS A 23 2.71 -0.39 9.89
N VAL A 24 2.08 0.73 9.60
CA VAL A 24 1.93 1.84 10.55
C VAL A 24 0.51 1.84 11.09
N LEU A 25 0.40 1.55 12.38
CA LEU A 25 -0.85 1.55 13.13
C LEU A 25 -1.02 2.87 13.87
N VAL A 26 -2.16 3.52 13.67
CA VAL A 26 -2.56 4.73 14.39
C VAL A 26 -3.81 4.39 15.19
N SER A 27 -3.69 4.40 16.52
CA SER A 27 -4.79 3.95 17.41
C SER A 27 -5.34 2.56 17.03
N GLY A 28 -4.45 1.63 16.67
CA GLY A 28 -4.80 0.27 16.25
C GLY A 28 -5.30 0.13 14.80
N ARG A 29 -5.32 1.21 14.02
CA ARG A 29 -5.78 1.17 12.63
C ARG A 29 -4.63 1.19 11.63
N ASP A 30 -4.64 0.25 10.69
CA ASP A 30 -3.64 0.16 9.62
C ASP A 30 -3.80 1.31 8.62
N THR A 31 -2.79 2.19 8.60
CA THR A 31 -2.74 3.35 7.71
C THR A 31 -2.49 2.95 6.27
N ASN A 32 -1.69 1.90 6.04
CA ASN A 32 -1.37 1.42 4.70
C ASN A 32 -2.64 0.89 4.02
N LEU A 33 -3.44 0.10 4.75
CA LEU A 33 -4.75 -0.37 4.27
C LEU A 33 -5.69 0.81 4.00
N ALA A 34 -5.75 1.79 4.90
CA ALA A 34 -6.60 2.97 4.72
C ALA A 34 -6.24 3.76 3.46
N MET A 35 -4.96 3.88 3.11
CA MET A 35 -4.52 4.52 1.86
C MET A 35 -4.96 3.74 0.62
N VAL A 36 -4.94 2.41 0.66
CA VAL A 36 -5.42 1.57 -0.45
C VAL A 36 -6.94 1.72 -0.63
N VAL A 37 -7.71 1.66 0.46
CA VAL A 37 -9.18 1.86 0.44
C VAL A 37 -9.57 3.23 -0.13
N ALA A 38 -8.80 4.27 0.21
CA ALA A 38 -9.00 5.62 -0.30
C ALA A 38 -8.50 5.80 -1.76
N GLY A 39 -7.86 4.80 -2.35
CA GLY A 39 -7.35 4.85 -3.71
C GLY A 39 -6.07 5.67 -3.86
N TYR A 40 -5.31 5.91 -2.78
CA TYR A 40 -4.04 6.64 -2.81
C TYR A 40 -2.81 5.73 -2.93
N ALA A 41 -2.99 4.42 -2.79
CA ALA A 41 -1.90 3.46 -2.83
C ALA A 41 -2.29 2.20 -3.60
N TRP A 42 -1.27 1.54 -4.17
CA TRP A 42 -1.39 0.27 -4.85
C TRP A 42 -1.05 -0.88 -3.90
N HIS A 43 -1.79 -1.99 -3.97
CA HIS A 43 -1.36 -3.23 -3.30
C HIS A 43 -0.26 -3.89 -4.13
N TYR A 44 0.97 -3.82 -3.63
CA TYR A 44 2.12 -4.23 -4.42
C TYR A 44 2.26 -5.77 -4.48
N LYS A 45 1.75 -6.36 -5.57
CA LYS A 45 1.66 -7.82 -5.76
C LYS A 45 3.00 -8.55 -5.70
N LYS A 46 4.12 -7.86 -5.96
CA LYS A 46 5.47 -8.46 -5.90
C LYS A 46 5.85 -8.94 -4.48
N TYR A 47 5.37 -8.24 -3.45
CA TYR A 47 5.70 -8.55 -2.05
C TYR A 47 4.52 -9.09 -1.27
N GLN A 48 3.39 -9.40 -1.92
CA GLN A 48 2.22 -9.95 -1.25
C GLN A 48 2.52 -11.30 -0.54
N ALA A 49 3.50 -12.06 -1.05
CA ALA A 49 3.93 -13.33 -0.49
C ALA A 49 4.50 -13.19 0.94
N GLU A 50 5.00 -11.99 1.26
CA GLU A 50 5.60 -11.65 2.55
C GLU A 50 4.56 -11.11 3.55
N GLN A 51 3.32 -10.89 3.10
CA GLN A 51 2.21 -10.52 3.98
C GLN A 51 1.58 -11.78 4.57
N SER A 52 0.97 -11.64 5.75
CA SER A 52 0.10 -12.68 6.29
C SER A 52 -1.04 -13.00 5.30
N PRO A 53 -1.58 -14.23 5.30
CA PRO A 53 -2.69 -14.59 4.41
C PRO A 53 -3.90 -13.65 4.54
N ASP A 54 -4.25 -13.25 5.76
CA ASP A 54 -5.38 -12.35 6.03
C ASP A 54 -5.13 -10.94 5.48
N ASP A 55 -3.95 -10.37 5.70
CA ASP A 55 -3.60 -9.06 5.15
C ASP A 55 -3.59 -9.07 3.64
N ARG A 56 -3.08 -10.14 3.03
CA ARG A 56 -3.05 -10.28 1.57
C ARG A 56 -4.46 -10.16 0.98
N LEU A 57 -5.43 -10.84 1.58
CA LEU A 57 -6.83 -10.81 1.16
C LEU A 57 -7.48 -9.45 1.45
N LEU A 58 -7.19 -8.85 2.60
CA LEU A 58 -7.71 -7.53 2.97
C LEU A 58 -7.21 -6.44 2.02
N TYR A 59 -5.93 -6.44 1.67
CA TYR A 59 -5.36 -5.44 0.77
C TYR A 59 -5.82 -5.65 -0.68
N ASP A 60 -5.93 -6.91 -1.13
CA ASP A 60 -6.44 -7.21 -2.47
C ASP A 60 -7.90 -6.78 -2.63
N SER A 61 -8.75 -7.08 -1.63
CA SER A 61 -10.15 -6.65 -1.65
C SER A 61 -10.30 -5.13 -1.57
N ALA A 62 -9.52 -4.45 -0.73
CA ALA A 62 -9.50 -2.99 -0.62
C ALA A 62 -9.13 -2.31 -1.94
N GLU A 63 -8.11 -2.83 -2.64
CA GLU A 63 -7.71 -2.28 -3.93
C GLU A 63 -8.82 -2.46 -4.99
N ARG A 64 -9.44 -3.65 -5.04
CA ARG A 64 -10.56 -3.92 -5.96
C ARG A 64 -11.74 -3.00 -5.71
N GLU A 65 -12.08 -2.76 -4.45
CA GLU A 65 -13.16 -1.84 -4.08
C GLU A 65 -12.83 -0.41 -4.51
N ALA A 66 -11.61 0.06 -4.23
CA ALA A 66 -11.17 1.41 -4.61
C ALA A 66 -11.19 1.61 -6.13
N ARG A 67 -10.80 0.58 -6.91
CA ARG A 67 -10.89 0.57 -8.38
C ARG A 67 -12.33 0.64 -8.87
N ALA A 68 -13.20 -0.22 -8.34
CA ALA A 68 -14.61 -0.25 -8.72
C ALA A 68 -15.33 1.07 -8.39
N ALA A 69 -14.96 1.69 -7.27
CA ALA A 69 -15.47 2.99 -6.84
C ALA A 69 -14.76 4.19 -7.50
N ARG A 70 -13.77 3.96 -8.38
CA ARG A 70 -12.96 4.99 -9.04
C ARG A 70 -12.43 6.05 -8.08
N ARG A 71 -11.87 5.63 -6.93
CA ARG A 71 -11.35 6.57 -5.92
C ARG A 71 -9.91 6.98 -6.23
N GLY A 72 -9.59 8.27 -6.10
CA GLY A 72 -8.20 8.73 -6.11
C GLY A 72 -7.46 8.40 -7.41
N LEU A 73 -6.40 7.58 -7.32
CA LEU A 73 -5.62 7.14 -8.48
C LEU A 73 -6.49 6.46 -9.55
N TRP A 74 -7.60 5.82 -9.14
CA TRP A 74 -8.50 5.08 -10.03
C TRP A 74 -9.53 5.96 -10.75
N GLU A 75 -9.51 7.29 -10.54
CA GLU A 75 -10.28 8.22 -11.35
C GLU A 75 -9.75 8.29 -12.79
N ASP A 76 -8.42 8.15 -12.93
CA ASP A 76 -7.72 8.08 -14.21
C ASP A 76 -8.17 6.82 -14.99
N PRO A 77 -8.46 6.92 -16.30
CA PRO A 77 -8.79 5.77 -17.13
C PRO A 77 -7.64 4.78 -17.35
N ASP A 78 -6.38 5.21 -17.23
CA ASP A 78 -5.20 4.34 -17.39
C ASP A 78 -4.12 4.63 -16.33
N PRO A 79 -4.40 4.30 -15.05
CA PRO A 79 -3.48 4.62 -13.97
C PRO A 79 -2.27 3.68 -14.01
N ILE A 80 -1.08 4.25 -14.20
CA ILE A 80 0.16 3.49 -14.30
C ILE A 80 0.70 3.18 -12.90
N PRO A 81 0.97 1.90 -12.56
CA PRO A 81 1.53 1.57 -11.26
C PRO A 81 2.96 2.11 -11.13
N PRO A 82 3.39 2.52 -9.91
CA PRO A 82 4.71 3.11 -9.70
C PRO A 82 5.89 2.22 -10.11
N SER A 83 5.74 0.90 -10.14
CA SER A 83 6.78 -0.02 -10.61
C SER A 83 7.01 0.09 -12.12
N GLU A 84 5.93 0.19 -12.91
CA GLU A 84 6.00 0.31 -14.36
C GLU A 84 6.50 1.68 -14.77
N TRP A 85 5.99 2.73 -14.13
CA TRP A 85 6.48 4.10 -14.35
C TRP A 85 7.98 4.24 -14.10
N ARG A 86 8.51 3.59 -13.05
CA ARG A 86 9.96 3.58 -12.77
C ARG A 86 10.76 2.74 -13.77
N ALA A 87 10.19 1.65 -14.29
CA ALA A 87 10.86 0.78 -15.25
C ALA A 87 11.02 1.46 -16.63
N GLY A 88 10.00 2.20 -17.09
CA GLY A 88 10.03 2.93 -18.35
C GLY A 88 10.97 4.14 -18.38
N ASN A 89 11.44 4.62 -17.22
CA ASN A 89 12.34 5.76 -17.10
C ASN A 89 13.83 5.39 -17.03
N LYS A 90 14.19 4.12 -17.28
CA LYS A 90 15.60 3.73 -17.45
C LYS A 90 16.07 4.09 -18.86
N LYS A 91 16.71 5.25 -19.00
CA LYS A 91 17.61 5.56 -20.12
C LYS A 91 18.99 4.97 -19.87
#